data_AF-A0A6G1T8J1-F1
#
_entry.id   AF-A0A6G1T8J1-F1
#
_cell.length_a   1.000
_cell.length_b   1.000
_cell.length_c   1.000
_cell.angle_alpha   90.00
_cell.angle_beta   90.00
_cell.angle_gamma   90.00
#
_symmetry.space_group_name_H-M   'P 1'
#
loop_
_entity.id
_entity.type
_entity.pdbx_description
1 polymer ?
#
loop_
_entity_poly.entity_id
_entity_poly.type
_entity_poly.pdbx_seq_one_letter_code
_entity_poly.pdbx_strand_id
1 'polypeptide(L)' 'DKTPEQELIEDLVSILVSFSGKLYGMRSQKYEKVEKCVEELKN' A
#
# COMPACT_ATOMS: atom_id res chain seq x y z
N ASP A 1 -21.03 -5.29 8.45
CA ASP A 1 -19.73 -5.50 9.10
C ASP A 1 -18.69 -5.92 8.09
N LYS A 2 -17.48 -5.38 8.21
CA LYS A 2 -16.34 -5.85 7.42
C LYS A 2 -15.86 -7.18 8.01
N THR A 3 -15.39 -8.07 7.15
CA THR A 3 -14.74 -9.30 7.65
C THR A 3 -13.38 -8.94 8.24
N PRO A 4 -12.83 -9.74 9.17
CA PRO A 4 -11.46 -9.53 9.67
C PRO A 4 -10.43 -9.47 8.53
N GLU A 5 -10.65 -10.19 7.44
CA GLU A 5 -9.80 -10.13 6.24
C GLU A 5 -9.85 -8.76 5.55
N GLN A 6 -11.04 -8.18 5.39
CA GLN A 6 -11.19 -6.85 4.81
C GLN A 6 -10.51 -5.76 5.66
N GLU A 7 -10.62 -5.86 6.99
CA GLU A 7 -9.95 -4.94 7.91
C GLU A 7 -8.42 -5.03 7.79
N LEU A 8 -7.88 -6.25 7.72
CA LEU A 8 -6.44 -6.46 7.55
C LEU A 8 -5.93 -5.93 6.20
N ILE A 9 -6.71 -6.07 5.12
CA ILE A 9 -6.36 -5.52 3.81
C ILE A 9 -6.32 -3.99 3.87
N GLU A 10 -7.31 -3.35 4.51
CA GLU A 10 -7.35 -1.89 4.67
C GLU A 10 -6.18 -1.35 5.48
N ASP A 11 -5.82 -2.02 6.58
CA ASP A 11 -4.66 -1.68 7.41
C ASP A 11 -3.36 -1.82 6.60
N LEU A 12 -3.21 -2.92 5.85
CA LEU A 12 -2.04 -3.14 5.00
C LEU A 12 -1.91 -2.07 3.92
N VAL A 13 -3.01 -1.73 3.22
CA VAL A 13 -3.04 -0.66 2.22
C VAL A 13 -2.63 0.68 2.84
N SER A 14 -3.14 0.99 4.04
CA SER A 14 -2.80 2.21 4.77
C SER A 14 -1.30 2.30 5.10
N ILE A 15 -0.70 1.18 5.51
CA ILE A 15 0.75 1.08 5.73
C ILE A 15 1.49 1.32 4.40
N LEU A 16 1.13 0.63 3.32
CA LEU A 16 1.81 0.76 2.03
C LEU A 16 1.76 2.18 1.47
N VAL A 17 0.62 2.87 1.59
CA VAL A 17 0.46 4.28 1.19
C VAL A 17 1.35 5.22 2.02
N SER A 18 1.47 4.99 3.33
CA SER A 18 2.37 5.76 4.20
C SER A 18 3.84 5.59 3.79
N PHE A 19 4.24 4.39 3.39
CA PHE A 19 5.59 4.10 2.92
C PHE A 19 5.87 4.60 1.50
N SER A 20 4.89 4.57 0.59
CA SER A 20 5.07 5.03 -0.79
C SER A 20 5.42 6.52 -0.85
N GLY A 21 4.79 7.37 -0.02
CA GLY A 21 5.14 8.79 0.07
C GLY A 21 6.59 9.03 0.51
N LYS A 22 7.11 8.21 1.44
CA LYS A 22 8.52 8.28 1.87
C LYS A 22 9.47 7.84 0.76
N LEU A 23 9.16 6.73 0.09
CA LEU A 23 9.95 6.21 -1.03
C LEU A 23 10.00 7.19 -2.20
N TYR A 24 8.88 7.83 -2.50
CA TYR A 24 8.79 8.89 -3.50
C TYR A 24 9.68 10.08 -3.13
N GLY A 25 9.60 10.55 -1.87
CA GLY A 25 10.46 11.62 -1.37
C GLY A 25 11.96 11.30 -1.45
N MET A 26 12.33 10.03 -1.24
CA MET A 26 13.70 9.53 -1.40
C MET A 26 14.11 9.27 -2.86
N ARG A 27 13.20 9.48 -3.82
CA ARG A 27 13.36 9.11 -5.24
C ARG A 27 13.77 7.64 -5.45
N SER A 28 13.28 6.77 -4.57
CA SER A 28 13.57 5.35 -4.66
C SER A 28 12.75 4.71 -5.77
N GLN A 29 13.39 3.95 -6.67
CA GLN A 29 12.71 3.11 -7.66
C GLN A 29 11.79 2.04 -7.03
N LYS A 30 11.91 1.80 -5.72
CA LYS A 30 11.00 0.91 -4.98
C LYS A 30 9.58 1.47 -4.88
N TYR A 31 9.38 2.77 -5.10
CA TYR A 31 8.06 3.41 -5.13
C TYR A 31 7.11 2.69 -6.11
N GLU A 32 7.56 2.46 -7.36
CA GLU A 32 6.74 1.82 -8.40
C GLU A 32 6.30 0.41 -8.02
N LYS A 33 7.15 -0.33 -7.28
CA LYS A 33 6.81 -1.68 -6.79
C LYS A 33 5.72 -1.62 -5.72
N VAL A 34 5.80 -0.66 -4.82
CA VAL A 34 4.81 -0.47 -3.75
C VAL A 34 3.47 0.00 -4.33
N GLU A 35 3.51 0.91 -5.30
CA GLU A 35 2.31 1.37 -6.01
C GLU A 35 1.58 0.21 -6.69
N LYS A 36 2.31 -0.66 -7.41
CA LYS A 36 1.74 -1.86 -8.02
C LYS A 36 1.12 -2.82 -7.01
N CYS A 37 1.77 -3.06 -5.86
CA CYS A 37 1.19 -3.89 -4.81
C CYS A 37 -0.12 -3.30 -4.26
N VAL A 38 -0.23 -1.97 -4.14
CA VAL A 38 -1.48 -1.32 -3.71
C VAL A 38 -2.58 -1.47 -4.75
N GLU A 39 -2.26 -1.39 -6.04
CA GLU A 39 -3.24 -1.65 -7.11
C GLU A 39 -3.73 -3.10 -7.09
N GLU A 40 -2.85 -4.08 -6.90
CA GLU A 40 -3.20 -5.50 -6.80
C GLU A 40 -4.11 -5.80 -5.60
N LEU A 41 -3.92 -5.12 -4.46
CA LEU A 41 -4.74 -5.31 -3.25
C LEU A 41 -6.12 -4.63 -3.32
N LYS A 42 -6.34 -3.74 -4.29
CA LYS A 42 -7.62 -3.04 -4.49
C LYS A 42 -8.54 -3.74 -5.50
N ASN A 43 -8.02 -4.68 -6.29
CA ASN A 43 -8.73 -5.44 -7.31
C ASN A 43 -9.25 -6.76 -6.74
#